data_AF-Q7X0K7-F1
#
_entry.id   AF-Q7X0K7-F1
#
_cell.length_a   1.000
_cell.length_b   1.000
_cell.length_c   1.000
_cell.angle_alpha   90.00
_cell.angle_beta   90.00
_cell.angle_gamma   90.00
#
_symmetry.space_group_name_H-M   'P 1'
#
loop_
_entity.id
_entity.type
_entity.pdbx_description
1 polymer ?
#
loop_
_entity_poly.entity_id
_entity_poly.type
_entity_poly.pdbx_seq_one_letter_code
_entity_poly.pdbx_strand_id
1 'polypeptide(L)'
;DAEYDRLMQELMAIEEQYPELKTSDSPTQRIGGPPLEAFRKVTHVVPMMSLANAFDEGDLRDFDRRVRQEVGEAAYVCELKIDGLAVSVRYEDGYFVQGATRGDGTT
;
A
#
# COMPACT_ATOMS: atom_id res chain seq x y z
N ASP A 1 6.37 -22.45 4.82
CA ASP A 1 7.27 -23.56 5.23
C ASP A 1 6.40 -24.58 5.96
N ALA A 2 6.94 -25.75 6.32
CA ALA A 2 6.10 -26.85 6.82
C ALA A 2 5.28 -26.50 8.08
N GLU A 3 5.80 -25.62 8.93
CA GLU A 3 5.08 -25.16 10.13
C GLU A 3 3.92 -24.21 9.78
N TYR A 4 4.18 -23.20 8.94
CA TYR A 4 3.14 -22.33 8.41
C TYR A 4 2.03 -23.12 7.71
N ASP A 5 2.40 -24.08 6.87
CA ASP A 5 1.45 -24.87 6.09
C ASP A 5 0.55 -25.73 7.01
N ARG A 6 1.13 -26.34 8.05
CA ARG A 6 0.39 -27.13 9.05
C ARG A 6 -0.63 -26.27 9.80
N LEU A 7 -0.22 -25.11 10.29
CA LEU A 7 -1.12 -24.20 11.02
C LEU A 7 -2.20 -23.62 10.10
N MET A 8 -1.86 -23.37 8.83
CA MET A 8 -2.82 -22.88 7.86
C MET A 8 -3.91 -23.93 7.57
N GLN A 9 -3.53 -25.19 7.40
CA GLN A 9 -4.48 -26.29 7.24
C GLN A 9 -5.36 -26.51 8.46
N GLU A 10 -4.80 -26.37 9.67
CA GLU A 10 -5.56 -26.45 10.92
C GLU A 10 -6.63 -25.35 11.00
N LEU A 11 -6.26 -24.09 10.71
CA LEU A 11 -7.21 -22.99 10.70
C LEU A 11 -8.31 -23.18 9.65
N MET A 12 -7.96 -23.64 8.44
CA MET A 12 -8.95 -23.95 7.40
C MET A 12 -9.94 -25.02 7.85
N ALA A 13 -9.48 -26.07 8.54
CA ALA A 13 -10.34 -27.14 9.05
C ALA A 13 -11.30 -26.62 10.15
N ILE A 14 -10.82 -25.76 11.04
CA ILE A 14 -11.64 -25.12 12.07
C ILE A 14 -12.73 -24.26 11.43
N GLU A 15 -12.36 -23.41 10.48
CA GLU A 15 -13.30 -22.52 9.80
C GLU A 15 -14.32 -23.28 8.93
N GLU A 16 -13.96 -24.44 8.39
CA GLU A 16 -14.91 -25.30 7.65
C GLU A 16 -15.90 -25.99 8.58
N GLN A 17 -15.43 -26.43 9.76
CA GLN A 17 -16.28 -27.04 10.77
C GLN A 17 -17.18 -26.02 11.49
N TYR A 18 -16.68 -24.79 11.69
CA TYR A 18 -17.35 -23.70 12.40
C TYR A 18 -17.34 -22.42 11.53
N PRO A 19 -18.24 -22.33 10.53
CA PRO A 19 -18.26 -21.20 9.60
C PRO A 19 -18.46 -19.83 10.27
N GLU A 20 -19.08 -19.79 11.44
CA GLU A 20 -19.27 -18.59 12.26
C GLU A 20 -17.97 -17.97 12.81
N LEU A 21 -16.88 -18.75 12.83
CA LEU A 21 -15.56 -18.27 13.26
C LEU A 21 -14.77 -17.60 12.13
N LYS A 22 -15.25 -17.68 10.87
CA LYS A 22 -14.62 -17.00 9.73
C LYS A 22 -14.73 -15.48 9.90
N THR A 23 -13.59 -14.80 9.97
CA THR A 23 -13.50 -13.33 9.96
C THR A 23 -12.98 -12.82 8.62
N SER A 24 -13.30 -11.58 8.28
CA SER A 24 -12.91 -10.94 7.00
C SER A 24 -11.40 -10.73 6.84
N ASP A 25 -10.66 -10.72 7.95
CA ASP A 25 -9.21 -10.53 8.01
C ASP A 25 -8.43 -11.83 8.24
N SER A 26 -9.13 -12.98 8.29
CA SER A 26 -8.48 -14.28 8.49
C SER A 26 -7.44 -14.56 7.39
N PRO A 27 -6.29 -15.17 7.73
CA PRO A 27 -5.29 -15.59 6.75
C PRO A 27 -5.85 -16.49 5.63
N THR A 28 -6.93 -17.25 5.89
CA THR A 28 -7.60 -18.10 4.90
C THR A 28 -8.29 -17.30 3.79
N GLN A 29 -8.66 -16.04 4.06
CA GLN A 29 -9.36 -15.17 3.11
C GLN A 29 -8.41 -14.47 2.11
N ARG A 30 -7.09 -14.71 2.21
CA ARG A 30 -6.09 -14.08 1.31
C ARG A 30 -6.10 -14.65 -0.11
N ILE A 31 -6.65 -15.85 -0.32
CA ILE A 31 -6.71 -16.47 -1.65
C ILE A 31 -7.92 -15.91 -2.38
N GLY A 32 -7.67 -15.17 -3.46
CA GLY A 32 -8.67 -14.43 -4.21
C GLY A 32 -9.85 -15.29 -4.68
N GLY A 33 -11.04 -14.69 -4.66
CA GLY A 33 -12.26 -15.26 -5.23
C GLY A 33 -12.22 -15.34 -6.77
N PRO A 34 -13.36 -15.62 -7.41
CA PRO A 34 -13.43 -15.68 -8.87
C PRO A 34 -12.96 -14.35 -9.51
N PRO A 35 -12.40 -14.39 -10.73
CA PRO A 35 -11.97 -13.19 -11.43
C PRO A 35 -13.07 -12.14 -11.51
N LEU A 36 -12.70 -10.87 -11.33
CA LEU A 36 -13.63 -9.76 -11.53
C LEU A 36 -13.90 -9.56 -13.02
N GLU A 37 -15.15 -9.23 -13.36
CA GLU A 37 -15.53 -8.89 -14.73
C GLU A 37 -14.88 -7.59 -15.22
N ALA A 38 -14.69 -6.61 -14.31
CA ALA A 38 -14.06 -5.34 -14.60
C ALA A 38 -13.52 -4.64 -13.34
N PHE A 39 -12.54 -3.76 -13.53
CA PHE A 39 -12.08 -2.81 -12.51
C PHE A 39 -12.92 -1.54 -12.53
N ARG A 40 -13.20 -0.99 -11.34
CA ARG A 40 -13.89 0.30 -11.17
C ARG A 40 -12.86 1.40 -10.94
N LYS A 41 -13.14 2.60 -11.42
CA LYS A 41 -12.37 3.81 -11.10
C LYS A 41 -12.57 4.18 -9.63
N VAL A 42 -11.51 4.62 -8.96
CA VAL A 42 -11.55 4.92 -7.52
C VAL A 42 -10.99 6.31 -7.30
N THR A 43 -11.84 7.25 -6.91
CA THR A 43 -11.36 8.57 -6.47
C THR A 43 -10.64 8.45 -5.13
N HIS A 44 -9.38 8.87 -5.11
CA HIS A 44 -8.55 8.89 -3.91
C HIS A 44 -9.07 9.97 -2.94
N VAL A 45 -9.19 9.62 -1.66
CA VAL A 45 -9.62 10.58 -0.61
C VAL A 45 -8.61 11.71 -0.46
N VAL A 46 -7.32 11.37 -0.58
CA VAL A 46 -6.21 12.32 -0.64
C VAL A 46 -5.45 12.07 -1.95
N PRO A 47 -5.34 13.05 -2.85
CA PRO A 47 -4.60 12.86 -4.09
C PRO A 47 -3.14 12.47 -3.83
N MET A 48 -2.64 11.52 -4.61
CA MET A 48 -1.23 11.11 -4.53
C MET A 48 -0.34 12.20 -5.11
N MET A 49 0.59 12.71 -4.32
CA MET A 49 1.53 13.75 -4.75
C MET A 49 2.42 13.26 -5.91
N SER A 50 2.73 14.19 -6.82
CA SER A 50 3.76 13.97 -7.83
C SER A 50 5.07 14.57 -7.35
N LEU A 51 6.13 13.77 -7.34
CA LEU A 51 7.47 14.24 -6.99
C LEU A 51 8.20 14.72 -8.24
N ALA A 52 8.92 15.83 -8.11
CA ALA A 52 9.87 16.30 -9.12
C ALA A 52 11.12 15.42 -9.11
N ASN A 53 11.77 15.29 -10.26
CA ASN A 53 13.02 14.57 -10.38
C ASN A 53 14.22 15.51 -10.14
N ALA A 54 15.31 14.93 -9.65
CA ALA A 54 16.65 15.48 -9.68
C ALA A 54 17.53 14.51 -10.46
N PHE A 55 18.33 14.99 -11.41
CA PHE A 55 19.14 14.16 -12.29
C PHE A 55 20.62 14.18 -11.94
N ASP A 56 21.06 15.18 -11.18
CA ASP A 56 22.42 15.31 -10.70
C ASP A 56 22.50 15.87 -9.27
N GLU A 57 23.73 15.99 -8.77
CA GLU A 57 24.01 16.52 -7.43
C GLU A 57 23.66 18.00 -7.29
N GLY A 58 23.76 18.77 -8.38
CA GLY A 58 23.41 20.19 -8.40
C GLY A 58 21.92 20.39 -8.13
N ASP A 59 21.06 19.62 -8.80
CA ASP A 59 19.62 19.63 -8.57
C ASP A 59 19.26 19.38 -7.10
N LEU A 60 19.95 18.43 -6.46
CA LEU A 60 19.76 18.09 -5.04
C LEU A 60 20.23 19.21 -4.11
N ARG A 61 21.38 19.83 -4.39
CA ARG A 61 21.89 20.99 -3.62
C ARG A 61 20.98 22.21 -3.76
N ASP A 62 20.39 22.39 -4.93
CA ASP A 62 19.43 23.46 -5.19
C ASP A 62 18.11 23.23 -4.45
N PHE A 63 17.64 21.99 -4.40
CA PHE A 63 16.52 21.60 -3.55
C PHE A 63 16.82 21.86 -2.07
N ASP A 64 17.96 21.39 -1.55
CA ASP A 64 18.37 21.61 -0.16
C ASP A 64 18.46 23.11 0.20
N ARG A 65 19.04 23.91 -0.69
CA ARG A 65 19.11 25.37 -0.51
C ARG A 65 17.73 25.99 -0.33
N ARG A 66 16.76 25.63 -1.19
CA ARG A 66 15.39 26.17 -1.10
C ARG A 66 14.70 25.74 0.20
N VAL A 67 14.84 24.48 0.60
CA VAL A 67 14.28 23.98 1.86
C VAL A 67 14.85 24.78 3.04
N ARG A 68 16.17 24.91 3.13
CA ARG A 68 16.81 25.61 4.25
C ARG A 68 16.51 27.11 4.31
N GLN A 69 16.27 27.74 3.17
CA GLN A 69 15.84 29.14 3.12
C GLN A 69 14.45 29.33 3.75
N GLU A 70 13.55 28.36 3.59
CA GLU A 70 12.18 28.44 4.09
C GLU A 70 12.05 28.01 5.56
N VAL A 71 12.75 26.94 5.95
CA VAL A 71 12.55 26.32 7.29
C VAL A 71 13.79 26.32 8.19
N GLY A 72 14.94 26.77 7.71
CA GLY A 72 16.21 26.68 8.44
C GLY A 72 16.87 25.30 8.34
N GLU A 73 17.56 24.86 9.38
CA GLU A 73 18.19 23.53 9.36
C GLU A 73 17.14 22.40 9.27
N ALA A 74 17.37 21.47 8.35
CA ALA A 74 16.47 20.37 8.06
C ALA A 74 17.23 19.03 8.05
N ALA A 75 16.54 17.97 8.50
CA ALA A 75 17.01 16.60 8.36
C ALA A 75 16.25 15.91 7.22
N TYR A 76 16.94 15.09 6.44
CA TYR A 76 16.35 14.33 5.35
C TYR A 76 16.18 12.87 5.72
N VAL A 77 15.05 12.32 5.28
CA VAL A 77 14.85 10.87 5.19
C VAL A 77 15.10 10.50 3.72
N CYS A 78 16.07 9.62 3.50
CA CYS A 78 16.41 9.14 2.16
C CYS A 78 15.91 7.70 2.00
N GLU A 79 15.13 7.44 0.96
CA GLU A 79 14.53 6.15 0.67
C GLU A 79 14.86 5.72 -0.76
N LEU A 80 14.92 4.41 -0.99
CA LEU A 80 15.06 3.87 -2.34
C LEU A 80 13.74 4.04 -3.09
N LYS A 81 13.79 4.64 -4.28
CA LYS A 81 12.64 4.70 -5.18
C LYS A 81 12.43 3.32 -5.81
N ILE A 82 11.46 2.57 -5.29
CA ILE A 82 11.10 1.26 -5.85
C ILE A 82 10.47 1.45 -7.23
N ASP A 83 10.98 0.73 -8.23
CA ASP A 83 10.43 0.71 -9.58
C ASP A 83 9.33 -0.34 -9.68
N GLY A 84 8.12 0.06 -9.32
CA GLY A 84 6.94 -0.79 -9.30
C GLY A 84 5.66 -0.02 -9.60
N LEU A 85 4.51 -0.60 -9.27
CA LEU A 85 3.22 0.05 -9.41
C LEU A 85 2.86 0.80 -8.13
N ALA A 86 2.66 2.12 -8.22
CA ALA A 86 2.17 2.90 -7.11
C ALA A 86 0.70 2.54 -6.82
N VAL A 87 0.41 2.29 -5.53
CA VAL A 87 -0.91 1.91 -5.03
C VAL A 87 -1.27 2.74 -3.80
N SER A 88 -2.57 2.93 -3.57
CA SER A 88 -3.13 3.43 -2.33
C SER A 88 -3.79 2.27 -1.58
N VAL A 89 -3.58 2.20 -0.27
CA VAL A 89 -4.16 1.17 0.59
C VAL A 89 -4.94 1.87 1.69
N ARG A 90 -6.27 1.75 1.67
CA ARG A 90 -7.17 2.39 2.63
C ARG A 90 -7.52 1.43 3.76
N TYR A 91 -7.35 1.91 4.98
CA TYR A 91 -7.79 1.25 6.19
C TYR A 91 -8.86 2.08 6.90
N GLU A 92 -9.88 1.42 7.43
CA GLU A 92 -10.93 2.00 8.28
C GLU A 92 -11.00 1.16 9.55
N ASP A 93 -10.92 1.81 10.72
CA ASP A 93 -10.91 1.15 12.03
C ASP A 93 -9.87 0.01 12.17
N GLY A 94 -8.74 0.14 11.48
CA GLY A 94 -7.66 -0.86 11.48
C GLY A 94 -7.84 -2.00 10.46
N TYR A 95 -8.95 -2.02 9.72
CA TYR A 95 -9.23 -3.03 8.70
C TYR A 95 -8.91 -2.53 7.30
N PHE A 96 -8.27 -3.37 6.48
CA PHE A 96 -8.05 -3.07 5.08
C PHE A 96 -9.38 -3.14 4.32
N VAL A 97 -9.78 -2.03 3.70
CA VAL A 97 -11.10 -1.94 3.02
C VAL A 97 -10.99 -1.68 1.52
N GLN A 98 -9.89 -1.11 1.03
CA GLN A 98 -9.73 -0.80 -0.39
C GLN A 98 -8.27 -0.66 -0.83
N GLY A 99 -7.89 -1.37 -1.88
CA GLY A 99 -6.65 -1.12 -2.64
C GLY A 99 -7.00 -0.51 -3.99
N ALA A 100 -6.28 0.53 -4.39
CA ALA A 100 -6.44 1.15 -5.72
C ALA A 100 -5.08 1.48 -6.33
N THR A 101 -5.01 1.48 -7.66
CA THR A 101 -3.81 1.94 -8.38
C THR A 101 -3.72 3.46 -8.32
N ARG A 102 -2.52 4.02 -8.52
CA ARG A 102 -2.33 5.47 -8.54
C ARG A 102 -3.18 6.17 -9.61
N GLY A 103 -3.31 5.56 -10.80
CA GLY A 103 -3.96 6.21 -11.94
C GLY A 103 -3.31 7.55 -12.27
N ASP A 104 -4.11 8.61 -12.34
CA ASP A 104 -3.63 9.99 -12.54
C ASP A 104 -3.24 10.70 -11.23
N GLY A 105 -3.29 10.00 -10.10
CA GLY A 105 -3.07 10.51 -8.75
C GLY A 105 -4.34 11.00 -8.06
N THR A 106 -5.47 11.09 -8.77
CA THR A 106 -6.77 11.49 -8.23
C THR A 106 -7.82 10.39 -8.39
N THR A 107 -7.79 9.60 -9.47
CA THR A 107 -8.78 8.55 -9.80
C THR A 107 -8.16 7.25 -10.31
#